data_AF-A0A2E5KRH0-F1
#
_entry.id   AF-A0A2E5KRH0-F1
#
_cell.length_a   1.000
_cell.length_b   1.000
_cell.length_c   1.000
_cell.angle_alpha   90.00
_cell.angle_beta   90.00
_cell.angle_gamma   90.00
#
_symmetry.space_group_name_H-M   'P 1'
#
loop_
_entity.id
_entity.type
_entity.pdbx_description
1 polymer ?
#
loop_
_entity_poly.entity_id
_entity_poly.type
_entity_poly.pdbx_seq_one_letter_code
_entity_poly.pdbx_strand_id
1 'polypeptide(L)'
;MDPMKFTPIRSLASSCGNTTSNSSGESLMLVRFVSLAVLVMIAAHPAHAGWKEANAAYKRGDFATVLENFVPLAEGGDANAQYNVGMMYAQGNGVGRDDFLAMHWFRKAALQERVGA
;
A
#
# COMPACT_ATOMS: atom_id res chain seq x y z
N MET A 1 -5.29 -77.81 9.96
CA MET A 1 -4.40 -78.47 8.99
C MET A 1 -4.67 -77.85 7.64
N ASP A 2 -3.74 -77.01 7.20
CA ASP A 2 -3.24 -76.70 5.83
C ASP A 2 -4.16 -76.87 4.59
N PRO A 3 -3.79 -76.32 3.42
CA PRO A 3 -3.01 -75.11 3.10
C PRO A 3 -3.67 -74.32 1.94
N MET A 4 -3.30 -73.06 1.69
CA MET A 4 -3.34 -72.56 0.31
C MET A 4 -2.22 -71.56 0.04
N LYS A 5 -1.09 -72.13 -0.38
CA LYS A 5 -0.18 -71.50 -1.33
C LYS A 5 -0.85 -71.56 -2.70
N PHE A 6 -1.00 -70.42 -3.37
CA PHE A 6 -1.07 -70.36 -4.82
C PHE A 6 -0.40 -69.08 -5.30
N THR A 7 0.86 -69.21 -5.68
CA THR A 7 1.53 -68.37 -6.67
C THR A 7 1.10 -68.82 -8.07
N PRO A 8 1.54 -68.15 -9.15
CA PRO A 8 1.08 -66.89 -9.71
C PRO A 8 0.32 -67.10 -11.04
N ILE A 9 -0.53 -66.18 -11.47
CA ILE A 9 -1.08 -66.20 -12.84
C ILE A 9 -0.60 -64.96 -13.57
N ARG A 10 0.37 -65.19 -14.46
CA ARG A 10 0.79 -64.25 -15.49
C ARG A 10 -0.34 -64.19 -16.51
N SER A 11 -1.12 -63.12 -16.52
CA SER A 11 -2.05 -62.83 -17.62
C SER A 11 -1.76 -61.45 -18.18
N LEU A 12 -1.36 -61.51 -19.44
CA LEU A 12 -1.14 -60.41 -20.37
C LEU A 12 -2.47 -59.74 -20.69
N ALA A 13 -2.54 -58.41 -20.58
CA ALA A 13 -3.40 -57.60 -21.42
C ALA A 13 -2.96 -56.13 -21.25
N SER A 14 -2.34 -55.59 -22.29
CA SER A 14 -3.01 -54.62 -23.18
C SER A 14 -3.04 -53.23 -22.53
N SER A 15 -2.05 -52.42 -22.84
CA SER A 15 -2.19 -51.45 -23.93
C SER A 15 -3.31 -50.46 -23.66
N CYS A 16 -3.01 -49.44 -22.89
CA CYS A 16 -3.52 -48.09 -23.13
C CYS A 16 -2.34 -47.14 -22.97
N GLY A 17 -1.94 -46.54 -24.09
CA GLY A 17 -0.99 -45.45 -24.07
C GLY A 17 -1.55 -44.29 -23.26
N ASN A 18 -0.67 -43.66 -22.51
CA ASN A 18 -0.64 -42.21 -22.43
C ASN A 18 0.79 -41.79 -22.08
N THR A 19 1.61 -41.65 -23.11
CA THR A 19 2.72 -40.70 -23.09
C THR A 19 2.13 -39.29 -23.10
N THR A 20 2.10 -38.66 -21.94
CA THR A 20 2.27 -37.21 -21.78
C THR A 20 3.40 -37.06 -20.77
N SER A 21 4.64 -37.05 -21.23
CA SER A 21 5.39 -35.81 -21.47
C SER A 21 5.51 -34.95 -20.21
N ASN A 22 6.65 -35.13 -19.52
CA ASN A 22 7.43 -34.10 -18.82
C ASN A 22 6.83 -32.68 -18.71
N SER A 23 6.57 -32.20 -17.49
CA SER A 23 6.71 -30.76 -17.19
C SER A 23 6.82 -30.48 -15.68
N SER A 24 7.79 -31.08 -15.01
CA SER A 24 8.23 -30.66 -13.67
C SER A 24 9.04 -29.33 -13.69
N GLY A 25 9.10 -28.66 -14.85
CA GLY A 25 9.77 -27.37 -15.06
C GLY A 25 8.83 -26.17 -15.28
N GLU A 26 7.56 -26.35 -15.67
CA GLU A 26 6.65 -25.22 -15.91
C GLU A 26 6.02 -24.63 -14.64
N SER A 27 5.81 -25.46 -13.60
CA SER A 27 5.26 -24.98 -12.32
C SER A 27 6.21 -24.03 -11.59
N LEU A 28 7.53 -24.16 -11.78
CA LEU A 28 8.52 -23.29 -11.12
C LEU A 28 8.61 -21.91 -11.80
N MET A 29 8.40 -21.85 -13.12
CA MET A 29 8.35 -20.60 -13.89
C MET A 29 7.15 -19.76 -13.45
N LEU A 30 5.95 -20.35 -13.39
CA LEU A 30 4.74 -19.64 -13.02
C LEU A 30 4.77 -19.11 -11.58
N VAL A 31 5.26 -19.91 -10.62
CA VAL A 31 5.37 -19.46 -9.23
C VAL A 31 6.39 -18.33 -9.10
N ARG A 32 7.51 -18.36 -9.84
CA ARG A 32 8.47 -17.23 -9.86
C ARG A 32 7.89 -15.99 -10.51
N PHE A 33 7.12 -16.11 -11.60
CA PHE A 33 6.43 -14.98 -12.21
C PHE A 33 5.40 -14.36 -11.28
N VAL A 34 4.56 -15.16 -10.63
CA VAL A 34 3.58 -14.68 -9.67
C VAL A 34 4.27 -14.08 -8.44
N SER A 35 5.35 -14.70 -7.95
CA SER A 35 6.11 -14.18 -6.80
C SER A 35 6.84 -12.88 -7.13
N LEU A 36 7.49 -12.81 -8.30
CA LEU A 36 8.15 -11.59 -8.76
C LEU A 36 7.11 -10.50 -9.05
N ALA A 37 5.94 -10.85 -9.62
CA ALA A 37 4.86 -9.90 -9.86
C ALA A 37 4.25 -9.38 -8.54
N VAL A 38 4.03 -10.24 -7.55
CA VAL A 38 3.57 -9.82 -6.21
C VAL A 38 4.62 -8.95 -5.52
N LEU A 39 5.91 -9.28 -5.63
CA LEU A 39 7.00 -8.45 -5.10
C LEU A 39 7.11 -7.08 -5.82
N VAL A 40 6.88 -7.04 -7.13
CA VAL A 40 6.86 -5.80 -7.93
C VAL A 40 5.64 -4.94 -7.58
N MET A 41 4.48 -5.55 -7.36
CA MET A 41 3.26 -4.83 -7.00
C MET A 41 3.32 -4.28 -5.56
N ILE A 42 4.01 -4.95 -4.64
CA ILE A 42 4.29 -4.40 -3.30
C ILE A 42 5.26 -3.21 -3.38
N ALA A 43 6.28 -3.28 -4.22
CA ALA A 43 7.27 -2.21 -4.40
C ALA A 43 6.75 -0.94 -5.10
N ALA A 44 5.56 -1.02 -5.73
CA ALA A 44 4.96 0.08 -6.47
C ALA A 44 3.84 0.83 -5.72
N HIS A 45 3.70 0.66 -4.40
CA HIS A 45 2.85 1.55 -3.61
C HIS A 45 3.61 2.87 -3.40
N PRO A 46 3.25 4.01 -4.04
CA PRO A 46 3.70 5.31 -3.58
C PRO A 46 2.98 5.61 -2.24
N ALA A 47 3.37 4.93 -1.18
CA ALA A 47 2.73 5.03 0.13
C ALA A 47 3.31 6.19 0.94
N HIS A 48 3.52 7.35 0.32
CA HIS A 48 3.83 8.58 1.04
C HIS A 48 3.82 9.75 0.06
N ALA A 49 2.62 10.25 -0.22
CA ALA A 49 2.43 11.68 -0.41
C ALA A 49 2.75 12.39 0.92
N GLY A 50 4.00 12.26 1.36
CA GLY A 50 4.51 12.91 2.55
C GLY A 50 4.98 14.30 2.13
N TRP A 51 4.56 15.33 2.87
CA TRP A 51 5.03 16.73 3.01
C TRP A 51 5.83 17.41 1.87
N LYS A 52 6.77 16.71 1.22
CA LYS A 52 7.61 17.13 0.08
C LYS A 52 6.80 17.58 -1.14
N GLU A 53 5.73 16.89 -1.51
CA GLU A 53 4.90 17.26 -2.68
C GLU A 53 3.97 18.43 -2.35
N ALA A 54 3.40 18.44 -1.14
CA ALA A 54 2.55 19.53 -0.64
C ALA A 54 3.34 20.85 -0.59
N ASN A 55 4.58 20.85 -0.10
CA ASN A 55 5.42 22.04 -0.09
C ASN A 55 5.78 22.54 -1.49
N ALA A 56 5.94 21.63 -2.46
CA ALA A 56 6.19 22.02 -3.85
C ALA A 56 4.96 22.73 -4.45
N ALA A 57 3.75 22.29 -4.12
CA ALA A 57 2.51 23.00 -4.49
C ALA A 57 2.38 24.36 -3.77
N TYR A 58 2.78 24.44 -2.50
CA TYR A 58 2.78 25.70 -1.74
C TYR A 58 3.67 26.76 -2.41
N LYS A 59 4.85 26.36 -2.88
CA LYS A 59 5.76 27.26 -3.62
C LYS A 59 5.22 27.67 -5.00
N ARG A 60 4.32 26.89 -5.59
CA ARG A 60 3.65 27.24 -6.86
C ARG A 60 2.47 28.20 -6.67
N GLY A 61 2.11 28.52 -5.42
CA GLY A 61 0.94 29.36 -5.11
C GLY A 61 -0.40 28.66 -5.30
N ASP A 62 -0.39 27.35 -5.57
CA ASP A 62 -1.60 26.54 -5.67
C ASP A 62 -1.98 26.03 -4.28
N PHE A 63 -2.58 26.92 -3.51
CA PHE A 63 -2.92 26.65 -2.13
C PHE A 63 -4.17 25.76 -1.96
N ALA A 64 -5.01 25.63 -2.99
CA ALA A 64 -6.16 24.72 -2.97
C ALA A 64 -5.68 23.26 -2.94
N THR A 65 -4.76 22.90 -3.83
CA THR A 65 -4.11 21.59 -3.85
C THR A 65 -3.29 21.32 -2.59
N VAL A 66 -2.74 22.37 -1.97
CA VAL A 66 -1.98 22.24 -0.72
C VAL A 66 -2.89 21.87 0.45
N LEU A 67 -4.07 22.48 0.58
CA LEU A 67 -5.04 22.10 1.62
C LEU A 67 -5.48 20.65 1.47
N GLU A 68 -5.73 20.21 0.23
CA GLU A 68 -6.12 18.84 -0.05
C GLU A 68 -5.11 17.82 0.50
N ASN A 69 -3.81 18.14 0.42
CA ASN A 69 -2.76 17.26 0.92
C ASN A 69 -2.41 17.49 2.40
N PHE A 70 -2.52 18.72 2.92
CA PHE A 70 -2.20 19.01 4.32
C PHE A 70 -3.32 18.66 5.29
N VAL A 71 -4.60 18.73 4.90
CA VAL A 71 -5.72 18.34 5.77
C VAL A 71 -5.58 16.89 6.26
N PRO A 72 -5.36 15.88 5.40
CA PRO A 72 -5.19 14.50 5.89
C PRO A 72 -3.93 14.32 6.75
N LEU A 73 -2.84 15.06 6.49
CA LEU A 73 -1.65 15.06 7.35
C LEU A 73 -1.92 15.72 8.72
N ALA A 74 -2.68 16.81 8.71
CA ALA A 74 -3.10 17.51 9.92
C ALA A 74 -4.08 16.67 10.75
N GLU A 75 -4.98 15.93 10.11
CA GLU A 75 -5.85 14.94 10.76
C GLU A 75 -5.06 13.73 11.28
N GLY A 76 -3.99 13.34 10.59
CA GLY A 76 -3.03 12.31 11.00
C GLY A 76 -2.19 12.68 12.23
N GLY A 77 -2.37 13.87 12.80
CA GLY A 77 -1.69 14.30 14.03
C GLY A 77 -0.35 15.00 13.81
N ASP A 78 0.03 15.32 12.56
CA ASP A 78 1.25 16.07 12.29
C ASP A 78 1.08 17.54 12.71
N ALA A 79 1.75 17.95 13.80
CA ALA A 79 1.70 19.30 14.32
C ALA A 79 2.18 20.36 13.31
N ASN A 80 3.14 20.04 12.43
CA ASN A 80 3.61 20.96 11.39
C ASN A 80 2.54 21.13 10.30
N ALA A 81 1.85 20.06 9.92
CA ALA A 81 0.74 20.15 8.97
C ALA A 81 -0.42 20.96 9.56
N GLN A 82 -0.78 20.73 10.83
CA GLN A 82 -1.81 21.50 11.52
C GLN A 82 -1.46 23.01 11.57
N TYR A 83 -0.21 23.35 11.88
CA TYR A 83 0.27 24.73 11.86
C TYR A 83 0.19 25.35 10.44
N ASN A 84 0.62 24.64 9.41
CA ASN A 84 0.60 25.14 8.03
C ASN A 84 -0.83 25.36 7.51
N VAL A 85 -1.76 24.46 7.81
CA VAL A 85 -3.19 24.64 7.48
C VAL A 85 -3.73 25.88 8.19
N GLY A 86 -3.42 26.06 9.48
CA GLY A 86 -3.81 27.25 10.23
C GLY A 86 -3.28 28.54 9.60
N MET A 87 -2.01 28.55 9.19
CA MET A 87 -1.39 29.68 8.50
C MET A 87 -2.07 30.01 7.18
N MET A 88 -2.49 29.00 6.42
CA MET A 88 -3.15 29.22 5.13
C MET A 88 -4.54 29.86 5.29
N TYR A 89 -5.31 29.42 6.29
CA TYR A 89 -6.59 30.06 6.64
C TYR A 89 -6.41 31.49 7.18
N ALA A 90 -5.36 31.75 7.97
CA ALA A 90 -5.08 33.09 8.49
C ALA A 90 -4.61 34.07 7.40
N GLN A 91 -3.86 33.58 6.42
CA GLN A 91 -3.34 34.38 5.31
C GLN A 91 -4.36 34.54 4.16
N GLY A 92 -5.38 33.69 4.10
CA GLY A 92 -6.32 33.66 2.98
C GLY A 92 -5.68 33.14 1.69
N ASN A 93 -4.70 32.25 1.81
CA ASN A 93 -3.95 31.71 0.68
C ASN A 93 -4.77 30.57 0.04
N GLY A 94 -5.39 30.85 -1.11
CA GLY A 94 -6.25 29.95 -1.91
C GLY A 94 -7.58 29.51 -1.28
N VAL A 95 -7.81 29.88 -0.04
CA VAL A 95 -9.12 29.88 0.63
C VAL A 95 -9.40 31.27 1.15
N GLY A 96 -10.68 31.64 1.24
CA GLY A 96 -11.06 32.87 1.93
C GLY A 96 -10.46 32.90 3.34
N ARG A 97 -9.99 34.07 3.76
CA ARG A 97 -9.41 34.22 5.09
C ARG A 97 -10.44 33.85 6.16
N ASP A 98 -10.07 32.91 7.03
CA ASP A 98 -10.89 32.46 8.14
C ASP A 98 -10.03 32.30 9.39
N ASP A 99 -10.02 33.36 10.19
CA ASP A 99 -9.23 33.42 11.42
C ASP A 99 -9.75 32.43 12.49
N PHE A 100 -11.04 32.05 12.44
CA PHE A 100 -11.62 31.07 13.37
C PHE A 100 -11.12 29.67 13.07
N LEU A 101 -11.15 29.26 11.79
CA LEU A 101 -10.58 27.99 11.35
C LEU A 101 -9.07 27.96 11.62
N ALA A 102 -8.36 29.06 11.36
CA ALA A 102 -6.94 29.15 11.66
C ALA A 102 -6.63 28.88 13.15
N MET A 103 -7.35 29.55 14.05
CA MET A 103 -7.20 29.34 15.51
C MET A 103 -7.52 27.92 15.94
N HIS A 104 -8.53 27.27 15.32
CA HIS A 104 -8.84 25.87 15.59
C HIS A 104 -7.65 24.95 15.29
N TRP A 105 -7.02 25.14 14.12
CA TRP A 105 -5.87 24.34 13.70
C TRP A 105 -4.62 24.63 14.52
N PHE A 106 -4.33 25.89 14.86
CA PHE A 106 -3.22 26.22 15.75
C PHE A 106 -3.38 25.63 17.14
N ARG A 107 -4.61 25.62 17.68
CA ARG A 107 -4.88 25.00 18.98
C ARG A 107 -4.66 23.49 18.94
N LYS A 108 -5.04 22.82 17.85
CA LYS A 108 -4.74 21.39 17.65
C LYS A 108 -3.23 21.14 17.60
N ALA A 109 -2.49 21.96 16.84
CA ALA A 109 -1.03 21.85 16.73
C ALA A 109 -0.34 21.98 18.08
N ALA A 110 -0.71 23.02 18.84
CA ALA A 110 -0.17 23.25 20.18
C ALA A 110 -0.54 22.12 21.16
N LEU A 111 -1.71 21.50 21.01
CA LEU A 111 -2.10 20.37 21.85
C LEU A 111 -1.28 19.11 21.52
N GLN A 112 -1.02 18.82 20.24
CA GLN A 112 -0.21 17.68 19.81
C GLN A 112 1.26 17.84 20.23
N GLU A 113 1.84 19.03 20.05
CA GLU A 113 3.21 19.33 20.49
C GLU A 113 3.38 19.11 22.01
N ARG A 114 2.38 19.49 22.81
CA ARG A 114 2.41 19.32 24.25
C ARG A 114 2.27 17.88 24.75
N VAL A 115 1.83 16.96 23.88
CA VAL A 115 1.60 15.53 24.22
C VAL A 115 2.73 14.64 23.69
N GLY A 116 3.46 15.10 22.67
CA GLY A 116 4.61 14.37 22.11
C GLY A 116 5.98 14.71 22.71
N ALA A 117 6.07 15.72 23.59
CA ALA A 117 7.30 16.18 24.26
C ALA A 117 7.36 15.71 25.72
#